data_AF-A0A3A0EM43-F1
#
_entry.id   AF-A0A3A0EM43-F1
#
_cell.length_a   1.000
_cell.length_b   1.000
_cell.length_c   1.000
_cell.angle_alpha   90.00
_cell.angle_beta   90.00
_cell.angle_gamma   90.00
#
_symmetry.space_group_name_H-M   'P 1'
#
loop_
_entity.id
_entity.type
_entity.pdbx_description
1 polymer ?
#
loop_
_entity_poly.entity_id
_entity_poly.type
_entity_poly.pdbx_seq_one_letter_code
_entity_poly.pdbx_strand_id
1 'polypeptide(L)'
;MTRGSKLVRHSIRSVALIAFGALLAVILAPFLDPARSAAPAAAADDRMALVLTDAERHLVLDEMRNFLAVLQTISEALPDEDMKSVAAAARTMGSGAANEIPSETVAKLPDTFKQLAGAVHTSFDTIALDAESLGDPKHTMGQVGEMLGKCNACHGIYQIAVPKRAGGG
;
A
#
# COMPACT_ATOMS: atom_id res chain seq x y z
N MET A 1 -30.25 -72.91 -0.62
CA MET A 1 -28.99 -72.24 -1.02
C MET A 1 -28.99 -70.77 -0.55
N THR A 2 -28.49 -70.44 0.64
CA THR A 2 -28.43 -69.04 1.14
C THR A 2 -27.13 -68.68 1.87
N ARG A 3 -26.15 -69.59 1.90
CA ARG A 3 -24.89 -69.42 2.66
C ARG A 3 -23.79 -68.65 1.90
N GLY A 4 -23.79 -68.70 0.56
CA GLY A 4 -22.77 -68.04 -0.28
C GLY A 4 -22.94 -66.52 -0.44
N SER A 5 -24.18 -66.01 -0.45
CA SER A 5 -24.45 -64.58 -0.68
C SER A 5 -24.11 -63.68 0.52
N LYS A 6 -24.14 -64.22 1.75
CA LYS A 6 -23.76 -63.48 2.96
C LYS A 6 -22.24 -63.27 3.06
N LEU A 7 -21.44 -64.25 2.63
CA LEU A 7 -19.96 -64.17 2.68
C LEU A 7 -19.42 -63.14 1.68
N VAL A 8 -19.94 -63.16 0.44
CA VAL A 8 -19.59 -62.20 -0.62
C VAL A 8 -19.96 -60.76 -0.22
N ARG A 9 -21.13 -60.56 0.40
CA ARG A 9 -21.56 -59.24 0.86
C ARG A 9 -20.74 -58.71 2.04
N HIS A 10 -20.15 -59.59 2.84
CA HIS A 10 -19.24 -59.20 3.93
C HIS A 10 -17.86 -58.81 3.37
N SER A 11 -17.29 -59.61 2.45
CA SER A 11 -16.03 -59.28 1.78
C SER A 11 -16.09 -57.97 0.99
N ILE A 12 -17.19 -57.71 0.25
CA ILE A 12 -17.34 -56.46 -0.52
C ILE A 12 -17.43 -55.23 0.41
N ARG A 13 -18.12 -55.36 1.55
CA ARG A 13 -18.22 -54.28 2.55
C ARG A 13 -16.88 -54.01 3.22
N SER A 14 -16.13 -55.04 3.57
CA SER A 14 -14.79 -54.89 4.17
C SER A 14 -13.79 -54.27 3.19
N VAL A 15 -13.81 -54.68 1.92
CA VAL A 15 -12.93 -54.10 0.89
C VAL A 15 -13.30 -52.64 0.60
N ALA A 16 -14.60 -52.31 0.53
CA ALA A 16 -15.04 -50.93 0.34
C ALA A 16 -14.67 -50.01 1.52
N LEU A 17 -14.76 -50.49 2.76
CA LEU A 17 -14.37 -49.72 3.95
C LEU A 17 -12.86 -49.48 4.03
N ILE A 18 -12.05 -50.48 3.66
CA ILE A 18 -10.58 -50.34 3.61
C ILE A 18 -10.17 -49.38 2.50
N ALA A 19 -10.76 -49.50 1.31
CA ALA A 19 -10.49 -48.60 0.19
C ALA A 19 -10.89 -47.16 0.51
N PHE A 20 -12.05 -46.95 1.17
CA PHE A 20 -12.51 -45.63 1.57
C PHE A 20 -11.64 -45.02 2.68
N GLY A 21 -11.22 -45.83 3.67
CA GLY A 21 -10.28 -45.40 4.71
C GLY A 21 -8.89 -45.04 4.18
N ALA A 22 -8.37 -45.82 3.23
CA ALA A 22 -7.10 -45.52 2.56
C ALA A 22 -7.19 -44.25 1.71
N LEU A 23 -8.31 -44.04 1.00
CA LEU A 23 -8.54 -42.83 0.22
C LEU A 23 -8.65 -41.59 1.12
N LEU A 24 -9.36 -41.69 2.24
CA LEU A 24 -9.44 -40.62 3.25
C LEU A 24 -8.06 -40.29 3.85
N ALA A 25 -7.24 -41.29 4.14
CA ALA A 25 -5.89 -41.08 4.68
C ALA A 25 -4.97 -40.37 3.67
N VAL A 26 -5.08 -40.69 2.37
CA VAL A 26 -4.33 -40.01 1.29
C VAL A 26 -4.80 -38.56 1.11
N ILE A 27 -6.10 -38.30 1.24
CA ILE A 27 -6.66 -36.94 1.14
C ILE A 27 -6.27 -36.09 2.37
N LEU A 28 -6.18 -36.67 3.57
CA LEU A 28 -5.82 -35.94 4.79
C LEU A 28 -4.31 -35.76 4.99
N ALA A 29 -3.47 -36.63 4.43
CA ALA A 29 -2.02 -36.57 4.55
C ALA A 29 -1.39 -35.19 4.24
N PRO A 30 -1.77 -34.45 3.17
CA PRO A 30 -1.20 -33.13 2.90
C PRO A 30 -1.63 -32.03 3.89
N PHE A 31 -2.66 -32.25 4.71
CA PHE A 31 -3.12 -31.30 5.73
C PHE A 31 -2.49 -31.54 7.11
N LEU A 32 -1.69 -32.61 7.26
CA LEU A 32 -1.03 -33.01 8.50
C LEU A 32 0.45 -32.63 8.52
N ASP A 33 0.97 -31.95 7.49
CA ASP A 33 2.39 -31.59 7.42
C ASP A 33 2.66 -30.26 8.15
N PRO A 34 3.22 -30.29 9.38
CA PRO A 34 3.51 -29.08 10.16
C PRO A 34 4.58 -28.20 9.50
N ALA A 35 5.34 -28.71 8.52
CA ALA A 35 6.36 -27.95 7.81
C ALA A 35 5.76 -26.90 6.86
N ARG A 36 4.48 -27.01 6.47
CA ARG A 36 3.81 -26.03 5.60
C ARG A 36 3.28 -24.80 6.33
N SER A 37 3.29 -24.81 7.67
CA SER A 37 2.79 -23.70 8.50
C SER A 37 3.85 -22.64 8.83
N ALA A 38 5.12 -22.85 8.47
CA ALA A 38 6.12 -21.79 8.56
C ALA A 38 5.85 -20.77 7.44
N ALA A 39 5.21 -19.66 7.79
CA ALA A 39 5.20 -18.50 6.90
C ALA A 39 6.65 -18.16 6.53
N PRO A 40 6.97 -17.93 5.24
CA PRO A 40 8.30 -17.47 4.87
C PRO A 40 8.63 -16.24 5.72
N ALA A 41 9.85 -16.20 6.29
CA ALA A 41 10.31 -15.04 7.02
C ALA A 41 10.09 -13.80 6.15
N ALA A 42 9.46 -12.77 6.71
CA ALA A 42 9.24 -11.53 5.98
C ALA A 42 10.59 -11.04 5.44
N ALA A 43 10.67 -10.81 4.13
CA ALA A 43 11.85 -10.21 3.53
C ALA A 43 12.12 -8.87 4.23
N ALA A 44 13.38 -8.61 4.58
CA ALA A 44 13.75 -7.35 5.20
C ALA A 44 13.42 -6.21 4.22
N ASP A 45 12.81 -5.14 4.73
CA ASP A 45 12.59 -3.90 3.98
C ASP A 45 13.96 -3.27 3.67
N ASP A 46 14.32 -3.23 2.39
CA ASP A 46 15.61 -2.76 1.89
C ASP A 46 15.65 -1.24 1.64
N ARG A 47 14.52 -0.55 1.88
CA ARG A 47 14.42 0.90 1.74
C ARG A 47 15.21 1.63 2.82
N MET A 48 15.67 2.82 2.48
CA MET A 48 16.39 3.70 3.39
C MET A 48 15.48 4.19 4.52
N ALA A 49 15.86 3.89 5.76
CA ALA A 49 15.10 4.34 6.92
C ALA A 49 15.37 5.82 7.23
N LEU A 50 14.33 6.63 7.13
CA LEU A 50 14.28 8.00 7.64
C LEU A 50 13.95 7.94 9.12
N VAL A 51 14.97 8.03 9.96
CA VAL A 51 14.82 7.97 11.42
C VAL A 51 14.42 9.34 11.94
N LEU A 52 13.16 9.48 12.31
CA LEU A 52 12.53 10.70 12.81
C LEU A 52 12.04 10.51 14.24
N THR A 53 11.96 11.57 15.03
CA THR A 53 11.26 11.50 16.32
C THR A 53 9.77 11.18 16.09
N ASP A 54 9.06 10.73 17.14
CA ASP A 54 7.63 10.43 17.04
C ASP A 54 6.82 11.62 16.49
N ALA A 55 7.16 12.85 16.91
CA ALA A 55 6.51 14.08 16.46
C ALA A 55 6.81 14.40 14.99
N GLU A 56 8.08 14.32 14.58
CA GLU A 56 8.50 14.56 13.20
C GLU A 56 7.91 13.53 12.22
N ARG A 57 7.88 12.26 12.63
CA ARG A 57 7.21 11.20 11.86
C ARG A 57 5.74 11.50 11.68
N HIS A 58 5.05 11.92 12.74
CA HIS A 58 3.63 12.25 12.65
C HIS A 58 3.40 13.39 11.65
N LEU A 59 4.21 14.44 11.72
CA LEU A 59 4.12 15.59 10.83
C LEU A 59 4.34 15.21 9.36
N VAL A 60 5.37 14.43 9.04
CA VAL A 60 5.61 13.97 7.66
C VAL A 60 4.47 13.08 7.15
N LEU A 61 3.94 12.19 7.99
CA LEU A 61 2.83 11.31 7.61
C LEU A 61 1.49 12.04 7.47
N ASP A 62 1.27 13.10 8.26
CA ASP A 62 0.10 13.95 8.13
C ASP A 62 0.12 14.71 6.80
N GLU A 63 1.29 15.25 6.44
CA GLU A 63 1.49 15.89 5.13
C GLU A 63 1.20 14.93 3.96
N MET A 64 1.72 13.70 4.04
CA MET A 64 1.42 12.66 3.05
C MET A 64 -0.07 12.31 2.98
N ARG A 65 -0.77 12.35 4.13
CA ARG A 65 -2.22 12.13 4.17
C ARG A 65 -2.97 13.29 3.53
N ASN A 66 -2.52 14.52 3.70
CA ASN A 66 -3.11 15.70 3.08
C ASN A 66 -2.93 15.69 1.56
N PHE A 67 -1.78 15.22 1.04
CA PHE A 67 -1.63 14.97 -0.40
C PHE A 67 -2.66 14.00 -0.94
N LEU A 68 -2.92 12.89 -0.23
CA LEU A 68 -3.95 11.92 -0.62
C LEU A 68 -5.36 12.51 -0.57
N ALA A 69 -5.66 13.35 0.42
CA ALA A 69 -6.95 14.03 0.51
C ALA A 69 -7.18 14.97 -0.69
N VAL A 70 -6.17 15.75 -1.07
CA VAL A 70 -6.27 16.61 -2.27
C VAL A 70 -6.40 15.80 -3.55
N LEU A 71 -5.61 14.71 -3.70
CA LEU A 71 -5.73 13.79 -4.84
C LEU A 71 -7.13 13.18 -4.95
N GLN A 72 -7.76 12.84 -3.83
CA GLN A 72 -9.14 12.36 -3.79
C GLN A 72 -10.09 13.44 -4.32
N THR A 73 -10.03 14.67 -3.79
CA THR A 73 -10.88 15.78 -4.24
C THR A 73 -10.71 16.07 -5.73
N ILE A 74 -9.47 16.09 -6.24
CA ILE A 74 -9.20 16.25 -7.67
C ILE A 74 -9.85 15.11 -8.46
N SER A 75 -9.67 13.87 -8.03
CA SER A 75 -10.22 12.69 -8.72
C SER A 75 -11.74 12.67 -8.74
N GLU A 76 -12.40 13.20 -7.70
CA GLU A 76 -13.86 13.35 -7.63
C GLU A 76 -14.36 14.49 -8.52
N ALA A 77 -13.61 15.58 -8.66
CA ALA A 77 -13.99 16.75 -9.46
C ALA A 77 -13.77 16.55 -10.98
N LEU A 78 -12.80 15.72 -11.38
CA LEU A 78 -12.43 15.53 -12.79
C LEU A 78 -13.56 14.98 -13.69
N PRO A 79 -14.36 13.97 -13.29
CA PRO A 79 -15.49 13.49 -14.10
C PRO A 79 -16.58 14.52 -14.34
N ASP A 80 -16.76 15.46 -13.41
CA ASP A 80 -17.73 16.55 -13.49
C ASP A 80 -17.15 17.80 -14.18
N GLU A 81 -15.89 17.72 -14.64
CA GLU A 81 -15.14 18.82 -15.24
C GLU A 81 -15.05 20.07 -14.33
N ASP A 82 -15.15 19.89 -13.00
CA ASP A 82 -15.12 20.99 -12.03
C ASP A 82 -13.67 21.44 -11.74
N MET A 83 -13.12 22.16 -12.73
CA MET A 83 -11.75 22.65 -12.66
C MET A 83 -11.55 23.74 -11.59
N LYS A 84 -12.63 24.38 -11.11
CA LYS A 84 -12.54 25.31 -9.98
C LYS A 84 -12.26 24.57 -8.68
N SER A 85 -12.95 23.46 -8.43
CA SER A 85 -12.70 22.60 -7.28
C SER A 85 -11.32 21.95 -7.35
N VAL A 86 -10.88 21.52 -8.54
CA VAL A 86 -9.51 21.04 -8.78
C VAL A 86 -8.50 22.11 -8.36
N ALA A 87 -8.63 23.33 -8.88
CA ALA A 87 -7.70 24.42 -8.60
C ALA A 87 -7.64 24.74 -7.10
N ALA A 88 -8.81 24.93 -6.47
CA ALA A 88 -8.92 25.25 -5.06
C ALA A 88 -8.28 24.16 -4.18
N ALA A 89 -8.54 22.88 -4.47
CA ALA A 89 -7.95 21.77 -3.74
C ALA A 89 -6.43 21.72 -3.91
N ALA A 90 -5.94 21.80 -5.15
CA ALA A 90 -4.51 21.72 -5.45
C ALA A 90 -3.72 22.86 -4.77
N ARG A 91 -4.25 24.09 -4.72
CA ARG A 91 -3.60 25.22 -4.02
C ARG A 91 -3.29 24.93 -2.56
N THR A 92 -4.11 24.13 -1.88
CA THR A 92 -3.91 23.83 -0.45
C THR A 92 -2.60 23.09 -0.17
N MET A 93 -2.10 22.30 -1.13
CA MET A 93 -0.89 21.49 -1.00
C MET A 93 0.23 21.92 -1.96
N GLY A 94 0.14 23.13 -2.52
CA GLY A 94 1.19 23.74 -3.31
C GLY A 94 2.47 24.03 -2.50
N SER A 95 3.43 24.75 -3.09
CA SER A 95 4.71 25.09 -2.44
C SER A 95 4.56 25.92 -1.15
N GLY A 96 3.40 26.54 -0.94
CA GLY A 96 3.06 27.22 0.31
C GLY A 96 3.05 26.28 1.51
N ALA A 97 2.40 25.11 1.37
CA ALA A 97 2.25 24.11 2.43
C ALA A 97 3.61 23.54 2.89
N ALA A 98 4.56 23.40 1.96
CA ALA A 98 5.91 22.94 2.28
C ALA A 98 6.62 23.78 3.35
N ASN A 99 6.26 25.06 3.49
CA ASN A 99 6.85 25.97 4.47
C ASN A 99 6.31 25.76 5.90
N GLU A 100 5.25 24.97 6.07
CA GLU A 100 4.68 24.63 7.38
C GLU A 100 5.50 23.53 8.09
N ILE A 101 6.35 22.82 7.34
CA ILE A 101 7.26 21.81 7.88
C ILE A 101 8.42 22.50 8.62
N PRO A 102 8.63 22.21 9.92
CA PRO A 102 9.68 22.87 10.70
C PRO A 102 11.07 22.61 10.10
N SER A 103 11.89 23.67 10.03
CA SER A 103 13.22 23.64 9.39
C SER A 103 14.16 22.58 9.98
N GLU A 104 14.04 22.31 11.28
CA GLU A 104 14.78 21.27 12.00
C GLU A 104 14.42 19.86 11.53
N THR A 105 13.16 19.65 11.12
CA THR A 105 12.71 18.39 10.51
C THR A 105 13.29 18.27 9.11
N VAL A 106 13.17 19.34 8.30
CA VAL A 106 13.68 19.39 6.93
C VAL A 106 15.19 19.13 6.89
N ALA A 107 15.95 19.66 7.86
CA ALA A 107 17.39 19.50 7.94
C ALA A 107 17.84 18.03 8.10
N LYS A 108 16.99 17.15 8.63
CA LYS A 108 17.27 15.72 8.79
C LYS A 108 17.00 14.91 7.52
N LEU A 109 16.28 15.48 6.55
CA LEU A 109 15.84 14.77 5.35
C LEU A 109 16.96 14.74 4.31
N PRO A 110 17.19 13.58 3.66
CA PRO A 110 18.12 13.47 2.53
C PRO A 110 17.74 14.40 1.37
N ASP A 111 18.73 14.83 0.59
CA ASP A 111 18.50 15.75 -0.54
C ASP A 111 17.52 15.20 -1.56
N THR A 112 17.59 13.90 -1.89
CA THR A 112 16.65 13.29 -2.84
C THR A 112 15.25 13.19 -2.28
N PHE A 113 15.07 13.05 -0.95
CA PHE A 113 13.74 13.14 -0.33
C PHE A 113 13.17 14.55 -0.47
N LYS A 114 13.96 15.58 -0.13
CA LYS A 114 13.55 16.99 -0.24
C LYS A 114 13.18 17.36 -1.68
N GLN A 115 13.95 16.87 -2.66
CA GLN A 115 13.65 17.07 -4.09
C GLN A 115 12.33 16.43 -4.49
N LEU A 116 12.09 15.17 -4.09
CA LEU A 116 10.83 14.47 -4.41
C LEU A 116 9.63 15.14 -3.73
N ALA A 117 9.74 15.49 -2.44
CA ALA A 117 8.70 16.18 -1.70
C ALA A 117 8.39 17.55 -2.33
N GLY A 118 9.42 18.37 -2.60
CA GLY A 118 9.25 19.66 -3.27
C GLY A 118 8.61 19.52 -4.66
N ALA A 119 9.01 18.50 -5.44
CA ALA A 119 8.42 18.25 -6.74
C ALA A 119 6.92 17.86 -6.68
N VAL A 120 6.46 17.22 -5.59
CA VAL A 120 5.03 16.99 -5.35
C VAL A 120 4.30 18.31 -5.11
N HIS A 121 4.81 19.16 -4.22
CA HIS A 121 4.23 20.49 -3.98
C HIS A 121 4.16 21.35 -5.25
N THR A 122 5.23 21.41 -6.03
CA THR A 122 5.23 22.16 -7.30
C THR A 122 4.29 21.54 -8.34
N SER A 123 4.06 20.22 -8.30
CA SER A 123 3.04 19.58 -9.16
C SER A 123 1.65 20.08 -8.80
N PHE A 124 1.32 20.23 -7.51
CA PHE A 124 0.06 20.82 -7.08
C PHE A 124 -0.09 22.29 -7.51
N ASP A 125 0.98 23.10 -7.42
CA ASP A 125 0.93 24.48 -7.94
C ASP A 125 0.63 24.53 -9.44
N THR A 126 1.24 23.62 -10.21
CA THR A 126 1.06 23.56 -11.66
C THR A 126 -0.34 23.07 -12.02
N ILE A 127 -0.84 22.04 -11.33
CA ILE A 127 -2.23 21.57 -11.48
C ILE A 127 -3.20 22.70 -11.19
N ALA A 128 -2.98 23.48 -10.13
CA ALA A 128 -3.85 24.60 -9.81
C ALA A 128 -3.87 25.66 -10.90
N LEU A 129 -2.69 26.06 -11.41
CA LEU A 129 -2.55 27.04 -12.48
C LEU A 129 -3.19 26.56 -13.79
N ASP A 130 -2.97 25.31 -14.17
CA ASP A 130 -3.49 24.75 -15.41
C ASP A 130 -5.00 24.49 -15.34
N ALA A 131 -5.52 24.11 -14.16
CA ALA A 131 -6.95 24.03 -13.92
C ALA A 131 -7.64 25.40 -14.08
N GLU A 132 -7.01 26.48 -13.61
CA GLU A 132 -7.52 27.85 -13.76
C GLU A 132 -7.42 28.37 -15.19
N SER A 133 -6.30 28.09 -15.87
CA SER A 133 -5.95 28.74 -17.14
C SER A 133 -6.33 27.92 -18.38
N LEU A 134 -6.14 26.61 -18.35
CA LEU A 134 -6.45 25.69 -19.46
C LEU A 134 -7.83 25.05 -19.28
N GLY A 135 -8.17 24.66 -18.04
CA GLY A 135 -9.46 24.04 -17.73
C GLY A 135 -9.71 22.72 -18.44
N ASP A 136 -8.65 21.95 -18.75
CA ASP A 136 -8.73 20.66 -19.44
C ASP A 136 -8.60 19.48 -18.45
N PRO A 137 -9.69 18.72 -18.19
CA PRO A 137 -9.66 17.58 -17.28
C PRO A 137 -8.71 16.46 -17.70
N LYS A 138 -8.50 16.24 -19.00
CA LYS A 138 -7.59 15.19 -19.50
C LYS A 138 -6.14 15.56 -19.27
N HIS A 139 -5.79 16.83 -19.51
CA HIS A 139 -4.48 17.37 -19.17
C HIS A 139 -4.19 17.22 -17.68
N THR A 140 -5.12 17.66 -16.83
CA THR A 140 -4.96 17.54 -15.38
C THR A 140 -4.85 16.10 -14.90
N MET A 141 -5.63 15.16 -15.46
CA MET A 141 -5.48 13.74 -15.15
C MET A 141 -4.07 13.21 -15.51
N GLY A 142 -3.49 13.69 -16.62
CA GLY A 142 -2.10 13.41 -16.98
C GLY A 142 -1.11 13.89 -15.92
N GLN A 143 -1.26 15.13 -15.44
CA GLN A 143 -0.43 15.70 -14.38
C GLN A 143 -0.54 14.92 -13.06
N VAL A 144 -1.74 14.46 -12.71
CA VAL A 144 -1.96 13.59 -11.55
C VAL A 144 -1.17 12.28 -11.71
N GLY A 145 -1.20 11.66 -12.89
CA GLY A 145 -0.42 10.47 -13.20
C GLY A 145 1.09 10.68 -13.03
N GLU A 146 1.63 11.79 -13.56
CA GLU A 146 3.04 12.16 -13.39
C GLU A 146 3.41 12.43 -11.93
N MET A 147 2.50 13.01 -11.14
CA MET A 147 2.70 13.24 -9.71
C MET A 147 2.70 11.95 -8.90
N LEU A 148 1.79 11.01 -9.20
CA LEU A 148 1.77 9.68 -8.57
C LEU A 148 3.08 8.90 -8.79
N GLY A 149 3.74 9.11 -9.94
CA GLY A 149 5.08 8.57 -10.19
C GLY A 149 6.12 9.03 -9.16
N LYS A 150 6.03 10.27 -8.67
CA LYS A 150 6.92 10.82 -7.62
C LYS A 150 6.63 10.18 -6.27
N CYS A 151 5.36 9.93 -5.94
CA CYS A 151 4.96 9.19 -4.74
C CYS A 151 5.56 7.79 -4.75
N ASN A 152 5.42 7.06 -5.86
CA ASN A 152 5.97 5.71 -6.00
C ASN A 152 7.50 5.68 -5.91
N ALA A 153 8.18 6.66 -6.53
CA ALA A 153 9.63 6.77 -6.42
C ALA A 153 10.09 6.99 -4.97
N CYS A 154 9.46 7.91 -4.24
CA CYS A 154 9.79 8.15 -2.83
C CYS A 154 9.51 6.90 -1.97
N HIS A 155 8.34 6.28 -2.14
CA HIS A 155 7.96 5.09 -1.38
C HIS A 155 8.79 3.84 -1.71
N GLY A 156 9.42 3.80 -2.90
CA GLY A 156 10.36 2.75 -3.27
C GLY A 156 11.78 2.96 -2.74
N ILE A 157 12.14 4.19 -2.34
CA ILE A 157 13.47 4.51 -1.81
C ILE A 157 13.45 4.57 -0.28
N TYR A 158 12.37 5.09 0.31
CA TYR A 158 12.31 5.48 1.71
C TYR A 158 11.25 4.74 2.51
N GLN A 159 11.58 4.48 3.77
CA GLN A 159 10.64 4.11 4.81
C GLN A 159 10.79 5.07 5.99
N ILE A 160 9.69 5.39 6.68
CA ILE A 160 9.72 6.27 7.85
C ILE A 160 9.78 5.41 9.12
N ALA A 161 10.82 5.62 9.92
CA ALA A 161 11.08 4.89 11.16
C ALA A 161 11.23 5.87 12.33
N VAL A 162 11.07 5.33 13.55
CA VAL A 162 11.41 6.02 14.80
C VAL A 162 12.61 5.35 15.45
N PRO A 163 13.44 6.06 16.22
CA PRO A 163 14.51 5.45 16.99
C PRO A 163 13.97 4.28 17.82
N LYS A 164 14.69 3.16 17.81
CA LYS A 164 14.36 2.05 18.71
C LYS A 164 14.41 2.55 20.14
N ARG A 165 13.29 2.44 20.85
CA ARG A 165 13.26 2.70 22.29
C ARG A 165 14.20 1.70 22.96
N ALA A 166 15.06 2.17 23.84
CA ALA A 166 15.89 1.28 24.66
C ALA A 166 14.94 0.41 25.51
N GLY A 167 14.74 -0.86 25.12
CA GLY A 167 13.99 -1.85 25.89
C GLY A 167 12.73 -2.49 25.27
N GLY A 168 12.43 -2.28 23.98
CA GLY A 168 11.25 -2.91 23.33
C GLY A 168 11.62 -3.80 22.16
N GLY A 169 11.41 -5.11 22.30
CA GLY A 169 11.45 -6.10 21.23
C GLY A 169 10.16 -6.13 20.41
#